data_AF-A0A5P8M646-F1
#
_entry.id   AF-A0A5P8M646-F1
#
_cell.length_a   1.000
_cell.length_b   1.000
_cell.length_c   1.000
_cell.angle_alpha   90.00
_cell.angle_beta   90.00
_cell.angle_gamma   90.00
#
_symmetry.space_group_name_H-M   'P 1'
#
loop_
_entity.id
_entity.type
_entity.pdbx_description
1 polymer ?
#
loop_
_entity_poly.entity_id
_entity_poly.type
_entity_poly.pdbx_seq_one_letter_code
_entity_poly.pdbx_strand_id
1 'polypeptide(L)'
;MVNRRDAFTLFETLMALLIVTAFCGLAAMIVQYAVASKQTQGLGIDRFGWYLGTNDLAEYLHDKTVVSVGHGGDVVTLSTTENQHVTHQLNTYRNAKGNWQIRAQNQSSEGHEPIVTNLADHQVKFSLVSSRLLRVRAHLPDVQHQKGVIYEIDLPIAGALPPRHDPPDRAGPDDSAVQPAGNDRQPGHQPDSGVARTRRQSGT
;
A
#
# COMPACT_ATOMS: atom_id res chain seq x y z
N MET A 1 -67.91 38.69 11.15
CA MET A 1 -67.22 39.37 10.03
C MET A 1 -65.72 39.31 10.31
N VAL A 2 -64.99 38.47 9.59
CA VAL A 2 -63.52 38.40 9.71
C VAL A 2 -62.95 39.63 9.01
N ASN A 3 -62.19 40.45 9.72
CA ASN A 3 -61.57 41.66 9.17
C ASN A 3 -60.56 41.25 8.10
N ARG A 4 -60.84 41.59 6.83
CA ARG A 4 -59.94 41.30 5.69
C ARG A 4 -58.51 41.83 5.88
N ARG A 5 -58.31 42.81 6.76
CA ARG A 5 -56.99 43.34 7.13
C ARG A 5 -56.15 42.35 7.96
N ASP A 6 -56.77 41.62 8.87
CA ASP A 6 -56.05 40.68 9.76
C ASP A 6 -55.55 39.45 8.98
N ALA A 7 -56.31 39.01 7.97
CA ALA A 7 -55.92 37.91 7.09
C ALA A 7 -54.69 38.24 6.22
N PHE A 8 -54.51 39.51 5.85
CA PHE A 8 -53.37 39.95 5.04
C PHE A 8 -52.07 39.97 5.86
N THR A 9 -52.14 40.47 7.11
CA THR A 9 -50.99 40.48 8.02
C THR A 9 -50.58 39.07 8.44
N LEU A 10 -51.54 38.15 8.60
CA LEU A 10 -51.27 36.74 8.89
C LEU A 10 -50.60 36.04 7.70
N PHE A 11 -51.02 36.35 6.47
CA PHE A 11 -50.37 35.83 5.26
C PHE A 11 -48.93 36.34 5.10
N GLU A 12 -48.71 37.64 5.33
CA GLU A 12 -47.38 38.27 5.22
C GLU A 12 -46.39 37.70 6.26
N THR A 13 -46.85 37.49 7.50
CA THR A 13 -46.04 36.85 8.55
C THR A 13 -45.73 35.38 8.26
N LEU A 14 -46.67 34.62 7.69
CA LEU A 14 -46.44 33.24 7.23
C LEU A 14 -45.41 33.17 6.11
N MET A 15 -45.49 34.08 5.12
CA MET A 15 -44.54 34.13 4.02
C MET A 15 -43.14 34.53 4.51
N ALA A 16 -43.04 35.51 5.42
CA ALA A 16 -41.77 35.89 6.03
C ALA A 16 -41.14 34.72 6.81
N LEU A 17 -41.95 33.97 7.57
CA LEU A 17 -41.48 32.80 8.31
C LEU A 17 -40.97 31.70 7.37
N LEU A 18 -41.70 31.42 6.28
CA LEU A 18 -41.28 30.44 5.27
C LEU A 18 -39.95 30.82 4.61
N ILE A 19 -39.79 32.09 4.26
CA ILE A 19 -38.54 32.61 3.68
C ILE A 19 -37.40 32.43 4.67
N VAL A 20 -37.55 32.87 5.92
CA VAL A 20 -36.52 32.73 6.95
C VAL A 20 -36.15 31.25 7.17
N THR A 21 -37.15 30.37 7.24
CA THR A 21 -36.91 28.93 7.45
C THR A 21 -36.16 28.32 6.26
N ALA A 22 -36.51 28.69 5.03
CA ALA A 22 -35.80 28.24 3.83
C ALA A 22 -34.34 28.72 3.80
N PHE A 23 -34.10 30.00 4.15
CA PHE A 23 -32.74 30.55 4.24
C PHE A 23 -31.92 29.87 5.35
N CYS A 24 -32.50 29.63 6.52
CA CYS A 24 -31.85 28.88 7.60
C CYS A 24 -31.53 27.44 7.19
N GLY A 25 -32.44 26.75 6.50
CA GLY A 25 -32.22 25.40 5.98
C GLY A 25 -31.08 25.35 4.96
N LEU A 26 -31.05 26.31 4.03
CA LEU A 26 -30.00 26.41 3.01
C LEU A 26 -28.64 26.73 3.65
N ALA A 27 -28.60 27.66 4.62
CA ALA A 27 -27.38 27.97 5.37
C ALA A 27 -26.87 26.75 6.16
N ALA A 28 -27.76 26.01 6.82
CA ALA A 28 -27.40 24.78 7.52
C ALA A 28 -26.80 23.73 6.57
N MET A 29 -27.38 23.56 5.38
CA MET A 29 -26.85 22.66 4.36
C MET A 29 -25.47 23.08 3.86
N ILE A 30 -25.25 24.38 3.60
CA ILE A 30 -23.93 24.90 3.21
C ILE A 30 -22.90 24.66 4.30
N VAL A 31 -23.24 24.91 5.56
CA VAL A 31 -22.34 24.68 6.70
C VAL A 31 -22.02 23.20 6.83
N GLN A 32 -23.02 22.32 6.75
CA GLN A 32 -22.80 20.86 6.78
C GLN A 32 -21.91 20.40 5.62
N TYR A 33 -22.13 20.91 4.41
CA TYR A 33 -21.30 20.60 3.24
C TYR A 33 -19.85 21.12 3.43
N ALA A 34 -19.67 22.33 3.93
CA ALA A 34 -18.35 22.90 4.20
C ALA A 34 -17.60 22.12 5.30
N VAL A 35 -18.30 21.64 6.32
CA VAL A 35 -17.72 20.79 7.37
C VAL A 35 -17.36 19.41 6.82
N ALA A 36 -18.27 18.77 6.09
CA ALA A 36 -18.05 17.45 5.50
C ALA A 36 -16.92 17.46 4.45
N SER A 37 -16.85 18.50 3.62
CA SER A 37 -15.78 18.65 2.61
C SER A 37 -14.41 18.89 3.25
N LYS A 38 -14.31 19.74 4.29
CA LYS A 38 -13.05 19.90 5.04
C LYS A 38 -12.62 18.61 5.74
N GLN A 39 -13.56 17.84 6.26
CA GLN A 39 -13.29 16.54 6.88
C GLN A 39 -12.78 15.50 5.86
N THR A 40 -13.32 15.51 4.64
CA THR A 40 -12.97 14.53 3.59
C THR A 40 -11.72 14.91 2.78
N GLN A 41 -11.34 16.19 2.74
CA GLN A 41 -10.14 16.65 2.04
C GLN A 41 -8.84 16.01 2.56
N GLY A 42 -8.73 15.74 3.86
CA GLY A 42 -7.56 15.00 4.41
C GLY A 42 -7.57 13.52 4.02
N LEU A 43 -8.73 12.86 4.16
CA LEU A 43 -8.94 11.44 3.85
C LEU A 43 -8.62 11.07 2.40
N GLY A 44 -9.06 11.89 1.44
CA GLY A 44 -8.86 11.62 0.01
C GLY A 44 -7.39 11.72 -0.39
N ILE A 45 -6.69 12.73 0.15
CA ILE A 45 -5.26 12.94 -0.10
C ILE A 45 -4.43 11.82 0.55
N ASP A 46 -4.75 11.41 1.77
CA ASP A 46 -4.00 10.39 2.50
C ASP A 46 -4.21 8.98 1.91
N ARG A 47 -5.45 8.61 1.54
CA ARG A 47 -5.74 7.30 0.95
C ARG A 47 -5.18 7.16 -0.47
N PHE A 48 -5.34 8.20 -1.29
CA PHE A 48 -4.80 8.20 -2.64
C PHE A 48 -3.27 8.29 -2.62
N GLY A 49 -2.70 9.10 -1.74
CA GLY A 49 -1.26 9.19 -1.51
C GLY A 49 -0.68 7.86 -1.00
N TRP A 50 -1.39 7.16 -0.12
CA TRP A 50 -1.02 5.81 0.30
C TRP A 50 -1.02 4.83 -0.88
N TYR A 51 -2.10 4.80 -1.67
CA TYR A 51 -2.19 3.92 -2.84
C TYR A 51 -1.07 4.15 -3.85
N LEU A 52 -0.83 5.41 -4.25
CA LEU A 52 0.26 5.75 -5.16
C LEU A 52 1.62 5.38 -4.55
N GLY A 53 1.85 5.75 -3.29
CA GLY A 53 3.11 5.43 -2.62
C GLY A 53 3.36 3.94 -2.47
N THR A 54 2.32 3.12 -2.30
CA THR A 54 2.49 1.66 -2.25
C THR A 54 2.89 1.07 -3.59
N ASN A 55 2.49 1.68 -4.71
CA ASN A 55 2.94 1.27 -6.04
C ASN A 55 4.41 1.64 -6.26
N ASP A 56 4.79 2.88 -5.92
CA ASP A 56 6.18 3.33 -6.01
C ASP A 56 7.10 2.47 -5.10
N LEU A 57 6.59 2.10 -3.92
CA LEU A 57 7.30 1.20 -3.01
C LEU A 57 7.40 -0.23 -3.56
N ALA A 58 6.37 -0.75 -4.22
CA ALA A 58 6.43 -2.06 -4.87
C ALA A 58 7.46 -2.07 -6.01
N GLU A 59 7.51 -1.01 -6.82
CA GLU A 59 8.50 -0.85 -7.88
C GLU A 59 9.92 -0.80 -7.30
N TYR A 60 10.12 0.00 -6.24
CA TYR A 60 11.41 0.09 -5.55
C TYR A 60 11.88 -1.27 -4.98
N LEU A 61 10.96 -2.11 -4.54
CA LEU A 61 11.25 -3.40 -3.93
C LEU A 61 11.48 -4.54 -4.94
N HIS A 62 11.15 -4.33 -6.21
CA HIS A 62 11.12 -5.39 -7.23
C HIS A 62 12.48 -6.10 -7.43
N ASP A 63 13.59 -5.39 -7.28
CA ASP A 63 14.96 -5.92 -7.43
C ASP A 63 15.66 -6.17 -6.07
N LYS A 64 14.93 -6.05 -4.96
CA LYS A 64 15.49 -6.08 -3.61
C LYS A 64 15.04 -7.31 -2.83
N THR A 65 15.95 -7.81 -2.00
CA THR A 65 15.66 -8.85 -1.02
C THR A 65 15.74 -8.28 0.38
N VAL A 66 14.89 -8.76 1.29
CA VAL A 66 14.91 -8.34 2.69
C VAL A 66 16.00 -9.11 3.42
N VAL A 67 16.96 -8.38 3.96
CA VAL A 67 18.05 -8.92 4.78
C VAL A 67 17.59 -9.01 6.24
N SER A 68 16.98 -7.94 6.74
CA SER A 68 16.46 -7.89 8.11
C SER A 68 15.36 -6.85 8.26
N VAL A 69 14.49 -7.06 9.24
CA VAL A 69 13.53 -6.07 9.71
C VAL A 69 13.93 -5.68 11.12
N GLY A 70 14.12 -4.38 11.34
CA GLY A 70 14.50 -3.81 12.63
C GLY A 70 13.45 -4.06 13.70
N HIS A 71 13.86 -4.01 14.96
CA HIS A 71 12.97 -4.19 16.09
C HIS A 71 11.81 -3.18 16.03
N GLY A 72 10.57 -3.65 16.17
CA GLY A 72 9.37 -2.80 16.07
C GLY A 72 8.82 -2.61 14.65
N GLY A 73 9.58 -3.02 13.62
CA GLY A 73 9.16 -2.91 12.21
C GLY A 73 9.38 -1.54 11.60
N ASP A 74 10.17 -0.66 12.21
CA ASP A 74 10.31 0.73 11.75
C ASP A 74 11.36 0.87 10.62
N VAL A 75 12.33 -0.05 10.57
CA VAL A 75 13.43 -0.07 9.60
C VAL A 75 13.49 -1.41 8.89
N VAL A 76 13.70 -1.42 7.57
CA VAL A 76 13.99 -2.64 6.79
C VAL A 76 15.34 -2.49 6.13
N THR A 77 16.23 -3.47 6.33
CA THR A 77 17.48 -3.56 5.59
C THR A 77 17.25 -4.45 4.38
N LEU A 78 17.59 -3.93 3.21
CA LEU A 78 17.41 -4.53 1.90
C LEU A 78 18.79 -4.72 1.25
N SER A 79 18.92 -5.72 0.40
CA SER A 79 20.06 -5.86 -0.51
C SER A 79 19.57 -6.03 -1.93
N THR A 80 20.34 -5.54 -2.89
CA THR A 80 20.04 -5.70 -4.32
C THR A 80 20.34 -7.13 -4.75
N THR A 81 19.47 -7.69 -5.59
CA THR A 81 19.61 -9.09 -6.06
C THR A 81 20.88 -9.29 -6.88
N GLU A 82 21.30 -8.28 -7.63
CA GLU A 82 22.51 -8.30 -8.47
C GLU A 82 23.82 -8.13 -7.66
N ASN A 83 23.77 -7.37 -6.57
CA ASN A 83 24.94 -7.01 -5.78
C ASN A 83 24.62 -7.03 -4.29
N GLN A 84 24.75 -8.21 -3.68
CA GLN A 84 24.42 -8.45 -2.27
C GLN A 84 25.25 -7.59 -1.27
N HIS A 85 26.29 -6.91 -1.74
CA HIS A 85 27.14 -6.03 -0.92
C HIS A 85 26.62 -4.60 -0.83
N VAL A 86 25.67 -4.21 -1.68
CA VAL A 86 24.99 -2.91 -1.57
C VAL A 86 23.77 -3.10 -0.69
N THR A 87 23.77 -2.44 0.47
CA THR A 87 22.60 -2.45 1.36
C THR A 87 21.87 -1.13 1.31
N HIS A 88 20.54 -1.22 1.33
CA HIS A 88 19.64 -0.11 1.42
C HIS A 88 18.85 -0.22 2.72
N GLN A 89 18.51 0.91 3.32
CA GLN A 89 17.61 0.98 4.45
C GLN A 89 16.33 1.69 4.04
N LEU A 90 15.21 1.01 4.24
CA LEU A 90 13.88 1.60 4.18
C LEU A 90 13.49 2.02 5.58
N ASN A 91 13.13 3.29 5.77
CA ASN A 91 12.75 3.81 7.08
C ASN A 91 11.64 4.86 6.93
N THR A 92 10.94 5.12 8.03
CA THR A 92 9.99 6.23 8.14
C THR A 92 10.68 7.48 8.66
N TYR A 93 10.32 8.63 8.11
CA TYR A 93 10.86 9.93 8.50
C TYR A 93 9.75 10.97 8.59
N ARG A 94 9.95 11.99 9.42
CA ARG A 94 9.03 13.13 9.52
C ARG A 94 9.63 14.36 8.85
N ASN A 95 9.02 14.82 7.76
CA ASN A 95 9.51 15.97 7.00
C ASN A 95 9.36 17.29 7.78
N ALA A 96 9.95 18.38 7.25
CA ALA A 96 9.93 19.70 7.89
C ALA A 96 8.51 20.28 8.06
N LYS A 97 7.52 19.79 7.31
CA LYS A 97 6.10 20.17 7.43
C LYS A 97 5.35 19.33 8.48
N GLY A 98 6.02 18.37 9.12
CA GLY A 98 5.43 17.49 10.11
C GLY A 98 4.75 16.25 9.55
N ASN A 99 4.78 16.02 8.23
CA ASN A 99 4.21 14.82 7.61
C ASN A 99 5.21 13.67 7.62
N TRP A 100 4.71 12.47 7.81
CA TRP A 100 5.47 11.23 7.67
C TRP A 100 5.73 10.89 6.20
N GLN A 101 6.81 10.17 5.96
CA GLN A 101 7.21 9.68 4.64
C GLN A 101 8.06 8.42 4.79
N ILE A 102 7.99 7.53 3.80
CA ILE A 102 8.89 6.37 3.68
C ILE A 102 10.05 6.79 2.79
N ARG A 103 11.27 6.50 3.25
CA ARG A 103 12.52 6.83 2.55
C ARG A 103 13.39 5.62 2.38
N ALA A 104 14.04 5.55 1.22
CA ALA A 104 15.19 4.70 1.02
C ALA A 104 16.48 5.48 1.27
N GLN A 105 17.43 4.83 1.94
CA GLN A 105 18.78 5.33 2.13
C GLN A 105 19.76 4.26 1.66
N ASN A 106 20.75 4.65 0.87
CA ASN A 106 21.89 3.77 0.59
C ASN A 106 22.87 3.87 1.76
N GLN A 107 23.39 2.73 2.25
CA GLN A 107 24.37 2.73 3.33
C GLN A 107 25.66 3.50 2.97
N SER A 108 25.94 3.73 1.68
CA SER A 108 27.13 4.43 1.19
C SER A 108 26.96 5.91 0.82
N SER A 109 25.78 6.53 0.97
CA SER A 109 25.58 7.95 0.62
C SER A 109 24.54 8.69 1.49
N GLU A 110 24.69 10.01 1.59
CA GLU A 110 23.75 10.96 2.24
C GLU A 110 22.41 11.12 1.51
N GLY A 111 22.19 10.38 0.41
CA GLY A 111 21.00 10.49 -0.42
C GLY A 111 19.81 9.76 0.20
N HIS A 112 18.86 10.52 0.74
CA HIS A 112 17.55 10.01 1.11
C HIS A 112 16.57 10.22 -0.04
N GLU A 113 16.11 9.14 -0.66
CA GLU A 113 15.07 9.21 -1.68
C GLU A 113 13.69 9.02 -1.02
N PRO A 114 12.78 10.01 -1.12
CA PRO A 114 11.41 9.83 -0.67
C PRO A 114 10.65 8.94 -1.65
N ILE A 115 10.10 7.84 -1.15
CA ILE A 115 9.29 6.89 -1.94
C ILE A 115 7.80 7.19 -1.71
N VAL A 116 7.38 7.21 -0.44
CA VAL A 116 6.00 7.54 -0.06
C VAL A 116 6.03 8.87 0.67
N THR A 117 5.25 9.85 0.22
CA THR A 117 5.24 11.20 0.79
C THR A 117 3.87 11.58 1.35
N ASN A 118 3.85 12.64 2.17
CA ASN A 118 2.63 13.27 2.69
C ASN A 118 1.72 12.35 3.52
N LEU A 119 2.28 11.43 4.30
CA LEU A 119 1.50 10.67 5.28
C LEU A 119 1.19 11.58 6.47
N ALA A 120 -0.06 12.02 6.64
CA ALA A 120 -0.39 13.06 7.62
C ALA A 120 -0.04 12.71 9.09
N ASP A 121 -0.12 11.44 9.53
CA ASP A 121 0.02 11.11 10.96
C ASP A 121 0.44 9.66 11.31
N HIS A 122 1.19 8.97 10.44
CA HIS A 122 1.25 7.50 10.53
C HIS A 122 2.65 6.91 10.69
N GLN A 123 2.81 6.18 11.81
CA GLN A 123 3.84 5.15 11.95
C GLN A 123 3.54 4.04 10.94
N VAL A 124 4.42 3.89 9.95
CA VAL A 124 4.40 2.74 9.05
C VAL A 124 5.24 1.65 9.68
N LYS A 125 4.71 0.43 9.74
CA LYS A 125 5.41 -0.75 10.22
C LYS A 125 5.57 -1.77 9.12
N PHE A 126 6.77 -2.30 9.01
CA PHE A 126 7.15 -3.36 8.11
C PHE A 126 7.20 -4.68 8.85
N SER A 127 6.73 -5.74 8.19
CA SER A 127 6.85 -7.11 8.68
C SER A 127 7.09 -8.05 7.51
N LEU A 128 8.02 -8.98 7.68
CA LEU A 128 8.28 -9.98 6.66
C LEU A 128 7.24 -11.09 6.79
N VAL A 129 6.41 -11.27 5.75
CA VAL A 129 5.39 -12.34 5.70
C VAL A 129 6.01 -13.62 5.16
N SER A 130 6.85 -13.49 4.14
CA SER A 130 7.62 -14.58 3.56
C SER A 130 8.90 -14.04 2.94
N SER A 131 9.77 -14.93 2.43
CA SER A 131 10.96 -14.53 1.67
C SER A 131 10.67 -13.72 0.40
N ARG A 132 9.40 -13.57 -0.01
CA ARG A 132 8.97 -12.85 -1.21
C ARG A 132 7.87 -11.81 -0.98
N LEU A 133 7.41 -11.63 0.27
CA LEU A 133 6.34 -10.69 0.60
C LEU A 133 6.71 -9.87 1.83
N LEU A 134 6.76 -8.56 1.65
CA LEU A 134 6.90 -7.58 2.71
C LEU A 134 5.55 -6.94 3.00
N ARG A 135 5.03 -7.13 4.21
CA ARG A 135 3.82 -6.45 4.66
C ARG A 135 4.16 -5.07 5.16
N VAL A 136 3.42 -4.10 4.65
CA VAL A 136 3.48 -2.70 5.07
C VAL A 136 2.14 -2.33 5.71
N ARG A 137 2.19 -1.92 6.98
CA ARG A 137 1.03 -1.52 7.77
C ARG A 137 1.10 -0.03 8.09
N ALA A 138 0.06 0.72 7.76
CA ALA A 138 -0.05 2.15 8.03
C ALA A 138 -1.32 2.53 8.81
N HIS A 139 -1.11 3.41 9.79
CA HIS A 139 -2.06 4.01 10.73
C HIS A 139 -3.19 4.94 10.24
N LEU A 140 -3.64 4.99 8.97
CA LEU A 140 -4.27 6.22 8.43
C LEU A 140 -5.49 6.75 9.25
N PRO A 141 -5.70 8.08 9.32
CA PRO A 141 -6.71 8.65 10.20
C PRO A 141 -8.07 8.45 9.55
N ASP A 142 -9.06 8.03 10.33
CA ASP A 142 -10.43 7.98 9.88
C ASP A 142 -11.22 9.10 10.53
N VAL A 143 -11.82 9.96 9.72
CA VAL A 143 -12.64 11.06 10.25
C VAL A 143 -14.04 10.55 10.62
N GLN A 144 -14.45 9.38 10.12
CA GLN A 144 -15.71 8.73 10.52
C GLN A 144 -15.59 7.91 11.81
N HIS A 145 -14.40 7.37 12.10
CA HIS A 145 -14.15 6.57 13.29
C HIS A 145 -13.04 7.24 14.11
N GLN A 146 -13.32 7.68 15.34
CA GLN A 146 -12.30 8.28 16.24
C GLN A 146 -11.05 7.40 16.46
N LYS A 147 -11.10 6.14 16.05
CA LYS A 147 -9.96 5.24 15.91
C LYS A 147 -9.61 5.16 14.43
N GLY A 148 -8.38 5.54 14.07
CA GLY A 148 -7.89 5.45 12.69
C GLY A 148 -8.06 4.05 12.09
N VAL A 149 -8.00 3.98 10.76
CA VAL A 149 -8.10 2.73 10.01
C VAL A 149 -6.70 2.21 9.73
N ILE A 150 -6.50 0.93 10.03
CA ILE A 150 -5.25 0.23 9.72
C ILE A 150 -5.31 -0.20 8.25
N TYR A 151 -4.39 0.31 7.45
CA TYR A 151 -4.17 -0.13 6.08
C TYR A 151 -3.02 -1.13 6.06
N GLU A 152 -3.24 -2.28 5.45
CA GLU A 152 -2.23 -3.32 5.28
C GLU A 152 -2.15 -3.69 3.81
N ILE A 153 -0.93 -3.79 3.31
CA ILE A 153 -0.66 -4.29 1.97
C ILE A 153 0.56 -5.20 1.99
N ASP A 154 0.48 -6.31 1.25
CA ASP A 154 1.58 -7.23 1.06
C ASP A 154 2.24 -6.90 -0.28
N LEU A 155 3.46 -6.37 -0.22
CA LEU A 155 4.22 -5.95 -1.39
C LEU A 155 5.18 -7.06 -1.83
N PRO A 156 5.27 -7.34 -3.14
CA PRO A 156 6.27 -8.25 -3.67
C PRO A 156 7.67 -7.65 -3.47
N ILE A 157 8.60 -8.49 -3.01
CA ILE A 157 10.05 -8.25 -3.07
C ILE A 157 10.65 -9.24 -4.08
N ALA A 158 11.92 -9.07 -4.48
CA ALA A 158 12.54 -9.82 -5.57
C ALA A 158 12.13 -11.30 -5.63
N GLY A 159 11.54 -11.68 -6.76
CA GLY A 159 11.03 -13.04 -7.03
C GLY A 159 9.51 -13.21 -6.98
N ALA A 160 8.71 -12.19 -6.68
CA ALA A 160 7.26 -12.22 -6.89
C ALA A 160 6.90 -11.39 -8.14
N LEU A 161 6.10 -11.95 -9.05
CA LEU A 161 5.57 -11.19 -10.17
C LEU A 161 4.78 -9.98 -9.61
N PRO A 162 4.90 -8.79 -10.21
CA PRO A 162 4.07 -7.65 -9.82
C PRO A 162 2.58 -8.05 -9.89
N PRO A 163 1.71 -7.46 -9.05
CA PRO A 163 0.27 -7.70 -9.15
C PRO A 163 -0.16 -7.37 -10.58
N ARG A 164 -0.52 -8.39 -11.36
CA ARG A 164 -1.14 -8.15 -12.66
C ARG A 164 -2.47 -7.45 -12.36
N HIS A 165 -2.57 -6.20 -12.76
CA HIS A 165 -3.86 -5.67 -13.16
C HIS A 165 -4.28 -6.49 -14.38
N ASP A 166 -5.01 -7.58 -14.15
CA ASP A 166 -5.71 -8.24 -15.22
C ASP A 166 -6.71 -7.21 -15.78
N PRO A 167 -6.56 -6.79 -17.05
CA PRO A 167 -7.59 -5.97 -17.67
C PRO A 167 -8.90 -6.76 -17.67
N PRO A 168 -10.05 -6.11 -17.42
CA PRO A 168 -11.31 -6.81 -17.41
C PRO A 168 -11.58 -7.35 -18.82
N ASP A 169 -12.02 -8.60 -18.85
CA ASP A 169 -12.69 -9.26 -19.97
C ASP A 169 -11.86 -9.56 -21.22
N ARG A 170 -11.38 -10.80 -21.28
CA ARG A 170 -11.50 -11.58 -22.52
C ARG A 170 -12.18 -12.91 -22.22
N ALA A 171 -13.49 -12.86 -22.06
CA ALA A 171 -14.34 -14.02 -22.26
C ALA A 171 -14.28 -14.42 -23.74
N GLY A 172 -13.86 -15.66 -24.01
CA GLY A 172 -13.86 -16.27 -25.33
C GLY A 172 -13.50 -17.76 -25.21
N PRO A 173 -14.38 -18.69 -25.64
CA PRO A 173 -14.38 -20.07 -25.18
C PRO A 173 -13.55 -21.02 -26.06
N ASP A 174 -13.21 -22.17 -25.45
CA ASP A 174 -12.93 -23.48 -26.03
C ASP A 174 -12.09 -23.57 -27.32
N ASP A 175 -10.92 -24.19 -27.19
CA ASP A 175 -10.63 -25.34 -28.05
C ASP A 175 -9.82 -26.39 -27.29
N SER A 176 -10.48 -27.54 -27.12
CA SER A 176 -9.94 -28.77 -26.58
C SER A 176 -9.09 -29.51 -27.63
N ALA A 177 -8.21 -30.38 -27.14
CA ALA A 177 -7.41 -31.39 -27.86
C ALA A 177 -6.16 -30.83 -28.59
N VAL A 178 -4.96 -31.38 -28.42
CA VAL A 178 -4.58 -32.79 -28.59
C VAL A 178 -3.35 -33.12 -27.73
N GLN A 179 -3.48 -34.12 -26.85
CA GLN A 179 -2.37 -34.94 -26.36
C GLN A 179 -1.94 -35.93 -27.46
N PRO A 180 -0.69 -36.42 -27.43
CA PRO A 180 -0.56 -37.87 -27.36
C PRO A 180 0.37 -38.33 -26.22
N ALA A 181 -0.14 -39.33 -25.52
CA ALA A 181 0.57 -40.18 -24.59
C ALA A 181 1.55 -41.11 -25.32
N GLY A 182 2.63 -41.49 -24.62
CA GLY A 182 3.59 -42.49 -25.07
C GLY A 182 4.65 -42.79 -24.03
N ASN A 183 4.22 -43.29 -22.85
CA ASN A 183 5.10 -43.97 -21.90
C ASN A 183 5.32 -45.41 -22.39
N ASP A 184 6.57 -45.90 -22.37
CA ASP A 184 6.87 -47.26 -21.92
C ASP A 184 8.38 -47.55 -21.72
N ARG A 185 8.70 -48.07 -20.52
CA ARG A 185 9.81 -48.97 -20.11
C ARG A 185 11.16 -48.40 -19.58
N GLN A 186 11.23 -48.35 -18.25
CA GLN A 186 12.36 -48.64 -17.33
C GLN A 186 12.77 -50.14 -17.37
N PRO A 187 13.71 -50.69 -16.53
CA PRO A 187 15.00 -50.22 -15.95
C PRO A 187 16.12 -51.33 -15.90
N GLY A 188 17.36 -51.01 -15.48
CA GLY A 188 18.17 -51.91 -14.61
C GLY A 188 19.66 -52.19 -14.94
N HIS A 189 20.45 -52.32 -13.84
CA HIS A 189 21.82 -52.89 -13.67
C HIS A 189 23.03 -52.07 -14.16
N GLN A 190 24.17 -51.96 -13.46
CA GLN A 190 24.65 -52.14 -12.08
C GLN A 190 26.10 -51.55 -12.09
N PRO A 191 26.73 -51.20 -10.95
CA PRO A 191 28.00 -50.50 -10.91
C PRO A 191 29.18 -51.48 -11.00
N ASP A 192 30.32 -51.04 -11.53
CA ASP A 192 31.56 -51.77 -11.37
C ASP A 192 32.73 -50.92 -10.86
N SER A 193 33.50 -51.60 -10.04
CA SER A 193 34.51 -51.19 -9.08
C SER A 193 35.90 -51.12 -9.73
N GLY A 194 36.76 -50.18 -9.31
CA GLY A 194 38.11 -50.09 -9.88
C GLY A 194 39.08 -49.13 -9.16
N VAL A 195 39.48 -49.53 -7.95
CA VAL A 195 40.63 -49.13 -7.12
C VAL A 195 41.83 -48.46 -7.84
N ALA A 196 42.33 -47.33 -7.29
CA ALA A 196 43.77 -47.12 -7.01
C ALA A 196 44.03 -45.92 -6.06
N ARG A 197 44.60 -46.23 -4.90
CA ARG A 197 45.23 -45.31 -3.93
C ARG A 197 46.55 -44.77 -4.48
N THR A 198 46.86 -43.49 -4.20
CA THR A 198 48.19 -43.16 -3.63
C THR A 198 48.15 -41.93 -2.73
N ARG A 199 48.75 -42.11 -1.56
CA ARG A 199 48.96 -41.22 -0.42
C ARG A 199 50.29 -40.48 -0.59
N ARG A 200 50.36 -39.18 -0.30
CA ARG A 200 51.56 -38.59 0.36
C ARG A 200 51.25 -37.27 1.06
N GLN A 201 51.38 -37.30 2.38
CA GLN A 201 51.57 -36.14 3.26
C GLN A 201 53.04 -35.72 3.27
N SER A 202 53.30 -34.43 3.41
CA SER A 202 54.38 -33.73 4.15
C SER A 202 54.06 -32.24 3.96
N GLY A 203 53.87 -31.36 4.94
CA GLY A 203 54.45 -31.27 6.27
C GLY A 203 55.34 -30.02 6.31
N THR A 204 54.85 -28.96 6.94
CA THR A 204 55.62 -27.84 7.53
C THR A 204 54.91 -27.44 8.82
#